data_AF-A0A7K0ES70-F1
#
_entry.id   AF-A0A7K0ES70-F1
#
_cell.length_a   1.000
_cell.length_b   1.000
_cell.length_c   1.000
_cell.angle_alpha   90.00
_cell.angle_beta   90.00
_cell.angle_gamma   90.00
#
_symmetry.space_group_name_H-M   'P 1'
#
loop_
_entity.id
_entity.type
_entity.pdbx_description
1 polymer ?
#
loop_
_entity_poly.entity_id
_entity_poly.type
_entity_poly.pdbx_seq_one_letter_code
_entity_poly.pdbx_strand_id
1 'polypeptide(L)'
;MAKKFCLIILLLITRVSAYAQDVSKTDRIVSLNGTVTEILCDLGLQNQIVGVDITSTYPAAMDKMPKVGHNRNIGAEAVLALRPTVILAAKANGSMDIKPEVLQQFKSAGVKTLIFDQEASVAGTKALIHEVAKAVGATAKATALTRKLDADLAKVKKPAKAQKVLFIYARGTGTMMVSGRNTPIEKIVQLAGAQNAFNDFDNYKPLTPEALVVGNPDVILLFTSGLESLGGIEGLLKVQGIAQTNAGKNRRVIEMDGQLLTGFSPRLGLAVQELSRKLNPELSLKN
;
A
#
# COMPACT_ATOMS: atom_id res chain seq x y z
N MET A 1 -30.30 23.58 -70.67
CA MET A 1 -29.99 22.53 -69.69
C MET A 1 -28.74 22.94 -68.91
N ALA A 2 -28.87 23.37 -67.65
CA ALA A 2 -27.73 23.53 -66.75
C ALA A 2 -28.23 23.35 -65.31
N LYS A 3 -27.96 22.18 -64.71
CA LYS A 3 -28.31 21.87 -63.32
C LYS A 3 -27.17 22.36 -62.42
N LYS A 4 -27.47 23.33 -61.54
CA LYS A 4 -26.61 23.75 -60.43
C LYS A 4 -26.73 22.73 -59.30
N PHE A 5 -25.63 22.08 -58.95
CA PHE A 5 -25.54 21.20 -57.77
C PHE A 5 -25.00 22.04 -56.61
N CYS A 6 -25.83 22.28 -55.59
CA CYS A 6 -25.45 22.99 -54.37
C CYS A 6 -24.93 21.97 -53.35
N LEU A 7 -23.64 22.01 -53.04
CA LEU A 7 -22.98 21.14 -52.09
C LEU A 7 -23.19 21.69 -50.67
N ILE A 8 -24.02 21.03 -49.87
CA ILE A 8 -24.21 21.33 -48.45
C ILE A 8 -23.07 20.65 -47.67
N ILE A 9 -22.15 21.44 -47.12
CA ILE A 9 -21.11 20.97 -46.19
C ILE A 9 -21.72 20.90 -44.79
N LEU A 10 -21.95 19.69 -44.30
CA LEU A 10 -22.41 19.41 -42.94
C LEU A 10 -21.19 19.37 -42.00
N LEU A 11 -20.98 20.45 -41.24
CA LEU A 11 -19.95 20.53 -40.19
C LEU A 11 -20.39 19.71 -38.96
N LEU A 12 -19.92 18.48 -38.86
CA LEU A 12 -20.02 17.66 -37.64
C LEU A 12 -19.10 18.23 -36.56
N ILE A 13 -19.65 19.01 -35.62
CA ILE A 13 -18.95 19.43 -34.41
C ILE A 13 -18.94 18.24 -33.44
N THR A 14 -17.90 17.41 -33.50
CA THR A 14 -17.62 16.42 -32.46
C THR A 14 -17.23 17.17 -31.18
N ARG A 15 -18.14 17.20 -30.19
CA ARG A 15 -17.79 17.63 -28.83
C ARG A 15 -16.81 16.62 -28.24
N VAL A 16 -15.53 16.90 -28.36
CA VAL A 16 -14.51 16.24 -27.53
C VAL A 16 -14.74 16.75 -26.11
N SER A 17 -15.44 15.97 -25.29
CA SER A 17 -15.46 16.19 -23.85
C SER A 17 -14.03 16.01 -23.34
N ALA A 18 -13.30 17.11 -23.20
CA ALA A 18 -12.05 17.12 -22.46
C ALA A 18 -12.40 16.78 -21.01
N TYR A 19 -12.09 15.55 -20.58
CA TYR A 19 -12.10 15.23 -19.16
C TYR A 19 -11.15 16.19 -18.47
N ALA A 20 -11.67 17.07 -17.61
CA ALA A 20 -10.86 17.99 -16.83
C ALA A 20 -9.91 17.15 -15.96
N GLN A 21 -8.61 17.29 -16.20
CA GLN A 21 -7.56 16.65 -15.41
C GLN A 21 -7.35 17.49 -14.16
N ASP A 22 -7.27 16.84 -13.00
CA ASP A 22 -7.05 17.53 -11.73
C ASP A 22 -5.58 17.89 -11.50
N VAL A 23 -4.66 17.17 -12.16
CA VAL A 23 -3.21 17.39 -12.15
C VAL A 23 -2.71 17.55 -13.59
N SER A 24 -1.99 18.62 -13.82
CA SER A 24 -1.33 19.01 -15.06
C SER A 24 0.14 18.54 -15.11
N LYS A 25 0.75 18.52 -16.30
CA LYS A 25 2.16 18.11 -16.46
C LYS A 25 3.19 19.03 -15.79
N THR A 26 2.79 20.25 -15.42
CA THR A 26 3.66 21.25 -14.77
C THR A 26 3.52 21.24 -13.25
N ASP A 27 2.69 20.36 -12.70
CA ASP A 27 2.44 20.33 -11.28
C ASP A 27 3.64 19.81 -10.48
N ARG A 28 3.77 20.37 -9.28
CA ARG A 28 4.73 19.97 -8.26
C ARG A 28 3.97 19.18 -7.21
N ILE A 29 4.14 17.87 -7.24
CA ILE A 29 3.36 16.92 -6.46
C ILE A 29 4.09 16.60 -5.15
N VAL A 30 3.42 16.81 -4.02
CA VAL A 30 3.81 16.14 -2.77
C VAL A 30 2.85 14.98 -2.53
N SER A 31 3.38 13.76 -2.40
CA SER A 31 2.56 12.56 -2.12
C SER A 31 2.77 12.07 -0.69
N LEU A 32 1.69 11.96 0.07
CA LEU A 32 1.73 11.74 1.51
C LEU A 32 1.34 10.31 1.92
N ASN A 33 1.38 9.36 0.97
CA ASN A 33 1.07 7.95 1.18
C ASN A 33 1.85 7.08 0.19
N GLY A 34 2.55 6.04 0.68
CA GLY A 34 3.38 5.16 -0.14
C GLY A 34 2.67 4.49 -1.31
N THR A 35 1.41 4.08 -1.13
CA THR A 35 0.61 3.45 -2.20
C THR A 35 0.27 4.44 -3.30
N VAL A 36 -0.11 5.67 -2.93
CA VAL A 36 -0.37 6.75 -3.90
C VAL A 36 0.93 7.11 -4.63
N THR A 37 2.06 7.22 -3.93
CA THR A 37 3.37 7.47 -4.53
C THR A 37 3.74 6.41 -5.57
N GLU A 38 3.55 5.13 -5.24
CA GLU A 38 3.83 4.01 -6.14
C GLU A 38 2.96 4.08 -7.40
N ILE A 39 1.66 4.35 -7.25
CA ILE A 39 0.75 4.52 -8.39
C ILE A 39 1.20 5.68 -9.29
N LEU A 40 1.57 6.83 -8.72
CA LEU A 40 2.07 7.98 -9.50
C LEU A 40 3.31 7.62 -10.31
N CYS A 41 4.23 6.85 -9.73
CA CYS A 41 5.44 6.40 -10.42
C CYS A 41 5.09 5.48 -11.59
N ASP A 42 4.21 4.50 -11.38
CA ASP A 42 3.73 3.57 -12.42
C ASP A 42 2.94 4.29 -13.54
N LEU A 43 2.26 5.38 -13.20
CA LEU A 43 1.58 6.25 -14.17
C LEU A 43 2.56 7.19 -14.90
N GLY A 44 3.84 7.21 -14.53
CA GLY A 44 4.90 7.99 -15.17
C GLY A 44 5.00 9.45 -14.68
N LEU A 45 4.48 9.74 -13.48
CA LEU A 45 4.55 11.08 -12.87
C LEU A 45 5.73 11.24 -11.89
N GLN A 46 6.65 10.28 -11.84
CA GLN A 46 7.80 10.31 -10.91
C GLN A 46 8.55 11.66 -10.93
N ASN A 47 8.76 12.26 -12.10
CA ASN A 47 9.50 13.52 -12.25
C ASN A 47 8.75 14.77 -11.74
N GLN A 48 7.45 14.65 -11.49
CA GLN A 48 6.62 15.72 -10.92
C GLN A 48 6.59 15.66 -9.39
N ILE A 49 7.01 14.54 -8.79
CA ILE A 49 7.07 14.38 -7.34
C ILE A 49 8.22 15.24 -6.82
N VAL A 50 7.94 16.10 -5.84
CA VAL A 50 8.93 16.99 -5.20
C VAL A 50 9.15 16.67 -3.72
N GLY A 51 8.31 15.81 -3.14
CA GLY A 51 8.46 15.30 -1.78
C GLY A 51 7.49 14.16 -1.50
N VAL A 52 7.86 13.31 -0.55
CA VAL A 52 7.09 12.13 -0.17
C VAL A 52 7.05 11.95 1.35
N ASP A 53 6.08 11.22 1.86
CA ASP A 53 6.12 10.77 3.26
C ASP A 53 7.16 9.64 3.47
N ILE A 54 7.48 9.29 4.72
CA ILE A 54 8.50 8.27 5.01
C ILE A 54 8.06 6.84 4.67
N THR A 55 6.76 6.58 4.47
CA THR A 55 6.28 5.25 4.04
C THR A 55 6.43 5.01 2.55
N SER A 56 6.74 6.06 1.78
CA SER A 56 7.02 6.00 0.34
C SER A 56 8.47 5.58 0.07
N THR A 57 8.72 4.26 0.06
CA THR A 57 10.02 3.63 -0.17
C THR A 57 10.14 2.93 -1.54
N TYR A 58 9.05 2.87 -2.32
CA TYR A 58 9.06 2.30 -3.67
C TYR A 58 8.51 3.25 -4.74
N PRO A 59 9.08 3.28 -5.96
CA PRO A 59 10.34 2.61 -6.36
C PRO A 59 11.55 3.18 -5.60
N ALA A 60 12.70 2.51 -5.64
CA ALA A 60 13.91 2.91 -4.90
C ALA A 60 14.37 4.37 -5.15
N ALA A 61 13.93 4.98 -6.26
CA ALA A 61 14.14 6.41 -6.52
C ALA A 61 13.46 7.31 -5.47
N MET A 62 12.37 6.87 -4.83
CA MET A 62 11.62 7.61 -3.82
C MET A 62 12.39 7.78 -2.51
N ASP A 63 13.41 6.95 -2.25
CA ASP A 63 14.28 7.08 -1.07
C ASP A 63 15.12 8.36 -1.12
N LYS A 64 15.38 8.89 -2.32
CA LYS A 64 16.16 10.13 -2.53
C LYS A 64 15.31 11.39 -2.45
N MET A 65 13.98 11.26 -2.41
CA MET A 65 13.07 12.40 -2.37
C MET A 65 13.04 13.03 -0.98
N PRO A 66 12.86 14.35 -0.86
CA PRO A 66 12.65 15.01 0.43
C PRO A 66 11.51 14.35 1.21
N LYS A 67 11.79 14.00 2.46
CA LYS A 67 10.81 13.35 3.36
C LYS A 67 10.12 14.39 4.22
N VAL A 68 8.80 14.42 4.22
CA VAL A 68 7.99 15.46 4.91
C VAL A 68 7.29 14.95 6.18
N GLY A 69 7.72 13.79 6.68
CA GLY A 69 7.22 13.16 7.90
C GLY A 69 6.52 11.82 7.64
N HIS A 70 6.05 11.19 8.71
CA HIS A 70 5.20 10.01 8.65
C HIS A 70 3.75 10.45 8.42
N ASN A 71 2.96 9.69 7.67
CA ASN A 71 1.58 10.06 7.31
C ASN A 71 0.74 10.58 8.51
N ARG A 72 0.80 9.92 9.68
CA ARG A 72 0.15 10.33 10.94
C ARG A 72 0.77 11.53 11.70
N ASN A 73 1.93 12.00 11.27
CA ASN A 73 2.64 13.13 11.86
C ASN A 73 3.32 14.00 10.79
N ILE A 74 2.60 14.28 9.70
CA ILE A 74 3.06 15.18 8.64
C ILE A 74 3.17 16.60 9.20
N GLY A 75 4.30 17.25 8.95
CA GLY A 75 4.49 18.66 9.24
C GLY A 75 4.06 19.52 8.06
N ALA A 76 3.03 20.36 8.22
CA ALA A 76 2.55 21.18 7.12
C ALA A 76 3.61 22.14 6.58
N GLU A 77 4.44 22.71 7.45
CA GLU A 77 5.53 23.61 7.07
C GLU A 77 6.53 22.92 6.14
N ALA A 78 6.94 21.70 6.47
CA ALA A 78 7.85 20.91 5.64
C ALA A 78 7.26 20.61 4.25
N VAL A 79 5.95 20.34 4.17
CA VAL A 79 5.25 20.15 2.90
C VAL A 79 5.19 21.44 2.09
N LEU A 80 4.78 22.55 2.71
CA LEU A 80 4.61 23.84 2.04
C LEU A 80 5.94 24.46 1.59
N ALA A 81 7.04 24.20 2.31
CA ALA A 81 8.39 24.64 1.93
C ALA A 81 8.83 24.08 0.57
N LEU A 82 8.30 22.92 0.16
CA LEU A 82 8.56 22.33 -1.16
C LEU A 82 7.79 23.04 -2.29
N ARG A 83 6.96 24.04 -1.97
CA ARG A 83 6.11 24.77 -2.93
C ARG A 83 5.30 23.82 -3.84
N PRO A 84 4.51 22.89 -3.28
CA PRO A 84 3.65 22.03 -4.08
C PRO A 84 2.54 22.84 -4.75
N THR A 85 2.14 22.42 -5.95
CA THR A 85 0.89 22.90 -6.58
C THR A 85 -0.27 21.97 -6.26
N VAL A 86 0.03 20.69 -5.99
CA VAL A 86 -0.96 19.70 -5.54
C VAL A 86 -0.35 18.77 -4.48
N ILE A 87 -1.17 18.45 -3.48
CA ILE A 87 -0.88 17.47 -2.43
C ILE A 87 -1.81 16.28 -2.63
N LEU A 88 -1.25 15.07 -2.62
CA LEU A 88 -2.00 13.83 -2.78
C LEU A 88 -1.89 13.01 -1.49
N ALA A 89 -3.03 12.62 -0.92
CA ALA A 89 -3.15 11.93 0.35
C ALA A 89 -4.16 10.78 0.25
N ALA A 90 -4.23 9.96 1.30
CA ALA A 90 -5.20 8.87 1.36
C ALA A 90 -5.96 8.79 2.69
N LYS A 91 -7.13 8.18 2.66
CA LYS A 91 -7.86 7.65 3.80
C LYS A 91 -7.73 6.13 3.79
N ALA A 92 -6.88 5.58 4.64
CA ALA A 92 -6.63 4.15 4.69
C ALA A 92 -7.57 3.45 5.68
N ASN A 93 -8.36 2.49 5.19
CA ASN A 93 -9.27 1.65 6.00
C ASN A 93 -10.19 2.47 6.93
N GLY A 94 -10.76 3.54 6.40
CA GLY A 94 -11.71 4.39 7.14
C GLY A 94 -11.08 5.46 8.03
N SER A 95 -9.75 5.49 8.18
CA SER A 95 -9.04 6.51 8.95
C SER A 95 -8.26 7.46 8.03
N MET A 96 -8.37 8.76 8.30
CA MET A 96 -7.60 9.76 7.56
C MET A 96 -6.12 9.63 7.94
N ASP A 97 -5.24 9.54 6.94
CA ASP A 97 -3.80 9.47 7.22
C ASP A 97 -3.26 10.80 7.75
N ILE A 98 -3.87 11.92 7.36
CA ILE A 98 -3.45 13.28 7.70
C ILE A 98 -4.37 13.88 8.77
N LYS A 99 -3.79 14.59 9.74
CA LYS A 99 -4.53 15.32 10.78
C LYS A 99 -5.40 16.45 10.19
N PRO A 100 -6.63 16.67 10.68
CA PRO A 100 -7.51 17.74 10.18
C PRO A 100 -6.87 19.13 10.18
N GLU A 101 -6.04 19.44 11.17
CA GLU A 101 -5.37 20.74 11.30
C GLU A 101 -4.37 20.97 10.16
N VAL A 102 -3.66 19.92 9.74
CA VAL A 102 -2.70 19.96 8.62
C VAL A 102 -3.44 20.16 7.29
N LEU A 103 -4.57 19.48 7.09
CA LEU A 103 -5.42 19.69 5.91
C LEU A 103 -5.94 21.13 5.84
N GLN A 104 -6.33 21.70 6.99
CA GLN A 104 -6.77 23.08 7.06
C GLN A 104 -5.64 24.06 6.71
N GLN A 105 -4.41 23.78 7.13
CA GLN A 105 -3.23 24.58 6.76
C GLN A 105 -2.97 24.55 5.24
N PHE A 106 -3.06 23.37 4.60
CA PHE A 106 -2.92 23.27 3.14
C PHE A 106 -4.00 24.07 2.41
N LYS A 107 -5.24 23.98 2.87
CA LYS A 107 -6.36 24.75 2.33
C LYS A 107 -6.15 26.26 2.50
N SER A 108 -5.73 26.70 3.68
CA SER A 108 -5.44 28.12 3.95
C SER A 108 -4.26 28.65 3.13
N ALA A 109 -3.30 27.79 2.78
CA ALA A 109 -2.21 28.12 1.87
C ALA A 109 -2.61 28.09 0.38
N GLY A 110 -3.87 27.78 0.06
CA GLY A 110 -4.38 27.73 -1.32
C GLY A 110 -3.88 26.55 -2.13
N VAL A 111 -3.31 25.52 -1.50
CA VAL A 111 -2.77 24.35 -2.20
C VAL A 111 -3.86 23.31 -2.41
N LYS A 112 -4.07 22.89 -3.66
CA LYS A 112 -5.02 21.83 -4.00
C LYS A 112 -4.62 20.53 -3.29
N THR A 113 -5.54 19.93 -2.55
CA THR A 113 -5.31 18.65 -1.87
C THR A 113 -6.33 17.64 -2.35
N LEU A 114 -5.87 16.51 -2.88
CA LEU A 114 -6.71 15.37 -3.27
C LEU A 114 -6.53 14.25 -2.25
N ILE A 115 -7.65 13.69 -1.80
CA ILE A 115 -7.69 12.61 -0.81
C ILE A 115 -8.35 11.42 -1.48
N PHE A 116 -7.65 10.29 -1.53
CA PHE A 116 -8.13 9.05 -2.13
C PHE A 116 -8.55 8.05 -1.07
N ASP A 117 -9.58 7.26 -1.35
CA ASP A 117 -9.98 6.17 -0.44
C ASP A 117 -9.16 4.92 -0.72
N GLN A 118 -8.45 4.43 0.29
CA GLN A 118 -7.65 3.21 0.22
C GLN A 118 -8.30 2.11 1.05
N GLU A 119 -8.86 1.13 0.36
CA GLU A 119 -9.43 -0.08 0.95
C GLU A 119 -8.47 -1.26 0.74
N ALA A 120 -8.17 -2.00 1.81
CA ALA A 120 -7.32 -3.19 1.76
C ALA A 120 -8.03 -4.40 1.12
N SER A 121 -8.34 -4.31 -0.17
CA SER A 121 -8.89 -5.40 -0.97
C SER A 121 -8.36 -5.34 -2.40
N VAL A 122 -8.52 -6.43 -3.16
CA VAL A 122 -8.14 -6.45 -4.60
C VAL A 122 -8.98 -5.44 -5.37
N ALA A 123 -10.28 -5.35 -5.07
CA ALA A 123 -11.18 -4.39 -5.68
C ALA A 123 -10.79 -2.94 -5.31
N GLY A 124 -10.53 -2.68 -4.02
CA GLY A 124 -10.06 -1.38 -3.52
C GLY A 124 -8.75 -0.94 -4.17
N THR A 125 -7.79 -1.86 -4.32
CA THR A 125 -6.52 -1.60 -5.01
C THR A 125 -6.74 -1.14 -6.45
N LYS A 126 -7.61 -1.83 -7.20
CA LYS A 126 -7.94 -1.44 -8.59
C LYS A 126 -8.68 -0.11 -8.64
N ALA A 127 -9.62 0.11 -7.74
CA ALA A 127 -10.36 1.38 -7.65
C ALA A 127 -9.41 2.55 -7.42
N LEU A 128 -8.51 2.43 -6.43
CA LEU A 128 -7.50 3.45 -6.13
C LEU A 128 -6.60 3.75 -7.34
N ILE A 129 -6.14 2.72 -8.07
CA ILE A 129 -5.35 2.90 -9.31
C ILE A 129 -6.13 3.73 -10.33
N HIS A 130 -7.42 3.42 -10.53
CA HIS A 130 -8.27 4.15 -11.48
C HIS A 130 -8.55 5.59 -11.03
N GLU A 131 -8.81 5.82 -9.74
CA GLU A 131 -9.06 7.15 -9.19
C GLU A 131 -7.84 8.07 -9.31
N VAL A 132 -6.66 7.59 -8.91
CA VAL A 132 -5.41 8.34 -9.05
C VAL A 132 -5.13 8.59 -10.53
N ALA A 133 -5.29 7.59 -11.40
CA ALA A 133 -5.08 7.75 -12.83
C ALA A 133 -6.05 8.74 -13.47
N LYS A 134 -7.30 8.81 -13.01
CA LYS A 134 -8.27 9.81 -13.46
C LYS A 134 -7.83 11.20 -13.03
N ALA A 135 -7.44 11.38 -11.77
CA ALA A 135 -7.00 12.67 -11.24
C ALA A 135 -5.80 13.23 -12.02
N VAL A 136 -4.87 12.37 -12.44
CA VAL A 136 -3.66 12.78 -13.18
C VAL A 136 -3.76 12.62 -14.70
N GLY A 137 -4.94 12.29 -15.23
CA GLY A 137 -5.15 12.20 -16.67
C GLY A 137 -4.44 11.04 -17.37
N ALA A 138 -4.11 9.96 -16.65
CA ALA A 138 -3.36 8.79 -17.12
C ALA A 138 -4.21 7.49 -17.15
N THR A 139 -5.52 7.59 -17.38
CA THR A 139 -6.48 6.47 -17.31
C THR A 139 -6.12 5.27 -18.19
N ALA A 140 -5.51 5.47 -19.35
CA ALA A 140 -5.08 4.38 -20.23
C ALA A 140 -4.04 3.46 -19.56
N LYS A 141 -3.15 4.01 -18.72
CA LYS A 141 -2.14 3.23 -17.99
C LYS A 141 -2.77 2.41 -16.85
N ALA A 142 -3.84 2.91 -16.22
CA ALA A 142 -4.54 2.20 -15.15
C ALA A 142 -4.98 0.80 -15.59
N THR A 143 -5.56 0.67 -16.79
CA THR A 143 -6.01 -0.63 -17.33
C THR A 143 -4.85 -1.62 -17.54
N ALA A 144 -3.65 -1.14 -17.87
CA ALA A 144 -2.48 -2.02 -17.95
C ALA A 144 -2.04 -2.50 -16.56
N LEU A 145 -2.03 -1.59 -15.57
CA LEU A 145 -1.66 -1.91 -14.19
C LEU A 145 -2.63 -2.90 -13.54
N THR A 146 -3.94 -2.70 -13.69
CA THR A 146 -4.94 -3.61 -13.11
C THR A 146 -4.92 -4.99 -13.76
N ARG A 147 -4.67 -5.08 -15.08
CA ARG A 147 -4.46 -6.37 -15.76
C ARG A 147 -3.19 -7.08 -15.27
N LYS A 148 -2.11 -6.35 -15.06
CA LYS A 148 -0.87 -6.91 -14.50
C LYS A 148 -1.13 -7.45 -13.09
N LEU A 149 -1.83 -6.70 -12.25
CA LEU A 149 -2.24 -7.13 -10.92
C LEU A 149 -3.04 -8.45 -10.97
N ASP A 150 -4.02 -8.55 -11.87
CA ASP A 150 -4.80 -9.80 -12.05
C ASP A 150 -3.93 -10.97 -12.50
N ALA A 151 -3.06 -10.75 -13.46
CA ALA A 151 -2.14 -11.77 -13.94
C ALA A 151 -1.16 -12.25 -12.85
N ASP A 152 -0.72 -11.34 -11.98
CA ASP A 152 0.16 -11.66 -10.86
C ASP A 152 -0.60 -12.39 -9.74
N LEU A 153 -1.86 -12.01 -9.44
CA LEU A 153 -2.71 -12.74 -8.49
C LEU A 153 -3.07 -14.16 -8.98
N ALA A 154 -3.26 -14.36 -10.29
CA ALA A 154 -3.55 -15.67 -10.85
C ALA A 154 -2.40 -16.69 -10.70
N LYS A 155 -1.17 -16.21 -10.46
CA LYS A 155 0.03 -17.05 -10.24
C LYS A 155 0.19 -17.51 -8.79
N VAL A 156 -0.64 -17.02 -7.87
CA VAL A 156 -0.54 -17.34 -6.44
C VAL A 156 -0.83 -18.82 -6.20
N LYS A 157 0.17 -19.55 -5.70
CA LYS A 157 0.06 -20.97 -5.35
C LYS A 157 -0.18 -21.13 -3.85
N LYS A 158 -1.44 -21.24 -3.46
CA LYS A 158 -1.85 -21.38 -2.05
C LYS A 158 -1.29 -22.67 -1.42
N PRO A 159 -0.97 -22.66 -0.11
CA PRO A 159 -0.52 -23.85 0.59
C PRO A 159 -1.60 -24.93 0.63
N ALA A 160 -1.18 -26.21 0.61
CA ALA A 160 -2.09 -27.35 0.67
C ALA A 160 -2.90 -27.39 1.98
N LYS A 161 -2.29 -26.92 3.08
CA LYS A 161 -2.94 -26.72 4.37
C LYS A 161 -2.76 -25.27 4.80
N ALA A 162 -3.85 -24.61 5.16
CA ALA A 162 -3.80 -23.26 5.69
C ALA A 162 -3.02 -23.23 7.00
N GLN A 163 -1.94 -22.45 7.05
CA GLN A 163 -1.15 -22.22 8.25
C GLN A 163 -1.73 -21.06 9.05
N LYS A 164 -1.59 -21.12 10.37
CA LYS A 164 -1.94 -20.01 11.24
C LYS A 164 -0.78 -19.03 11.34
N VAL A 165 -0.98 -17.81 10.83
CA VAL A 165 0.04 -16.75 10.76
C VAL A 165 -0.24 -15.71 11.84
N LEU A 166 0.73 -15.49 12.71
CA LEU A 166 0.72 -14.35 13.62
C LEU A 166 1.59 -13.23 13.05
N PHE A 167 1.00 -12.08 12.76
CA PHE A 167 1.79 -10.89 12.47
C PHE A 167 2.19 -10.16 13.75
N ILE A 168 3.47 -9.82 13.87
CA ILE A 168 4.01 -8.97 14.93
C ILE A 168 4.61 -7.72 14.28
N TYR A 169 4.01 -6.57 14.58
CA TYR A 169 4.64 -5.28 14.39
C TYR A 169 5.61 -5.03 15.55
N ALA A 170 6.89 -4.84 15.25
CA ALA A 170 7.91 -4.58 16.26
C ALA A 170 8.66 -3.27 15.97
N ARG A 171 8.92 -2.51 17.04
CA ARG A 171 9.87 -1.38 17.07
C ARG A 171 10.72 -1.55 18.33
N GLY A 172 11.73 -2.39 18.22
CA GLY A 172 12.42 -2.95 19.38
C GLY A 172 11.46 -3.75 20.28
N THR A 173 11.96 -4.14 21.46
CA THR A 173 11.18 -4.91 22.44
C THR A 173 10.18 -4.07 23.22
N GLY A 174 10.29 -2.73 23.17
CA GLY A 174 9.41 -1.81 23.91
C GLY A 174 8.06 -1.54 23.23
N THR A 175 7.88 -1.90 21.95
CA THR A 175 6.60 -1.75 21.25
C THR A 175 6.38 -2.92 20.31
N MET A 176 5.50 -3.83 20.72
CA MET A 176 5.10 -4.99 19.94
C MET A 176 3.58 -5.09 19.87
N MET A 177 3.04 -5.19 18.66
CA MET A 177 1.60 -5.25 18.40
C MET A 177 1.27 -6.44 17.51
N VAL A 178 0.12 -7.05 17.71
CA VAL A 178 -0.41 -8.14 16.89
C VAL A 178 -1.60 -7.67 16.06
N SER A 179 -1.76 -8.24 14.87
CA SER A 179 -2.85 -7.92 13.96
C SER A 179 -4.06 -8.83 14.19
N GLY A 180 -5.24 -8.22 14.30
CA GLY A 180 -6.55 -8.87 14.27
C GLY A 180 -7.29 -8.61 12.96
N ARG A 181 -8.62 -8.66 13.00
CA ARG A 181 -9.50 -8.43 11.84
C ARG A 181 -9.46 -6.98 11.35
N ASN A 182 -9.94 -6.77 10.12
CA ASN A 182 -10.08 -5.46 9.50
C ASN A 182 -8.73 -4.73 9.37
N THR A 183 -7.67 -5.50 9.13
CA THR A 183 -6.33 -4.98 8.90
C THR A 183 -5.81 -5.39 7.52
N PRO A 184 -4.94 -4.60 6.88
CA PRO A 184 -4.27 -5.00 5.63
C PRO A 184 -3.57 -6.36 5.75
N ILE A 185 -3.00 -6.63 6.93
CA ILE A 185 -2.32 -7.88 7.25
C ILE A 185 -3.27 -9.08 7.20
N GLU A 186 -4.43 -9.01 7.84
CA GLU A 186 -5.44 -10.07 7.79
C GLU A 186 -5.84 -10.37 6.33
N LYS A 187 -6.05 -9.33 5.53
CA LYS A 187 -6.45 -9.45 4.12
C LYS A 187 -5.37 -10.10 3.26
N ILE A 188 -4.10 -9.69 3.39
CA ILE A 188 -3.02 -10.27 2.57
C ILE A 188 -2.69 -11.72 2.99
N VAL A 189 -2.78 -12.04 4.29
CA VAL A 189 -2.62 -13.42 4.80
C VAL A 189 -3.69 -14.33 4.20
N GLN A 190 -4.96 -13.88 4.15
CA GLN A 190 -6.05 -14.63 3.52
C GLN A 190 -5.84 -14.80 2.01
N LEU A 191 -5.42 -13.73 1.30
CA LEU A 191 -5.11 -13.80 -0.13
C LEU A 191 -4.00 -14.83 -0.42
N ALA A 192 -3.00 -14.94 0.46
CA ALA A 192 -1.92 -15.92 0.34
C ALA A 192 -2.33 -17.37 0.67
N GLY A 193 -3.56 -17.58 1.16
CA GLY A 193 -4.13 -18.89 1.50
C GLY A 193 -3.84 -19.37 2.94
N ALA A 194 -3.46 -18.45 3.83
CA ALA A 194 -3.26 -18.72 5.25
C ALA A 194 -4.40 -18.11 6.10
N GLN A 195 -4.37 -18.39 7.40
CA GLN A 195 -5.33 -17.86 8.37
C GLN A 195 -4.62 -16.93 9.35
N ASN A 196 -5.25 -15.81 9.70
CA ASN A 196 -4.73 -14.96 10.76
C ASN A 196 -4.86 -15.66 12.12
N ALA A 197 -3.85 -15.52 12.99
CA ALA A 197 -3.83 -16.15 14.29
C ALA A 197 -4.93 -15.64 15.24
N PHE A 198 -5.35 -14.39 15.05
CA PHE A 198 -6.42 -13.76 15.83
C PHE A 198 -7.57 -13.30 14.94
N ASN A 199 -8.78 -13.69 15.32
CA ASN A 199 -10.02 -13.30 14.64
C ASN A 199 -11.09 -12.83 15.65
N ASP A 200 -10.72 -12.65 16.92
CA ASP A 200 -11.56 -12.30 18.06
C ASP A 200 -11.53 -10.80 18.39
N PHE A 201 -10.65 -10.03 17.75
CA PHE A 201 -10.60 -8.58 17.87
C PHE A 201 -10.27 -7.89 16.53
N ASP A 202 -10.60 -6.61 16.45
CA ASP A 202 -10.31 -5.76 15.31
C ASP A 202 -9.02 -4.95 15.53
N ASN A 203 -8.41 -4.51 14.43
CA ASN A 203 -7.21 -3.68 14.42
C ASN A 203 -6.01 -4.35 15.09
N TYR A 204 -5.20 -3.56 15.80
CA TYR A 204 -3.97 -4.01 16.43
C TYR A 204 -4.10 -3.94 17.94
N LYS A 205 -3.59 -4.95 18.65
CA LYS A 205 -3.48 -4.97 20.11
C LYS A 205 -2.03 -5.23 20.54
N PRO A 206 -1.63 -4.79 21.75
CA PRO A 206 -0.33 -5.16 22.29
C PRO A 206 -0.12 -6.67 22.30
N LEU A 207 1.09 -7.12 22.00
CA LEU A 207 1.47 -8.52 22.14
C LEU A 207 1.56 -8.87 23.63
N THR A 208 0.87 -9.92 24.07
CA THR A 208 1.00 -10.46 25.43
C THR A 208 1.40 -11.95 25.39
N PRO A 209 2.03 -12.49 26.44
CA PRO A 209 2.34 -13.91 26.53
C PRO A 209 1.11 -14.81 26.41
N GLU A 210 -0.03 -14.41 26.97
CA GLU A 210 -1.28 -15.16 26.92
C GLU A 210 -1.81 -15.24 25.49
N ALA A 211 -1.70 -14.13 24.74
CA ALA A 211 -2.06 -14.09 23.33
C ALA A 211 -1.26 -15.12 22.53
N LEU A 212 0.04 -15.30 22.81
CA LEU A 212 0.88 -16.29 22.13
C LEU A 212 0.46 -17.72 22.42
N VAL A 213 0.04 -18.01 23.65
CA VAL A 213 -0.46 -19.35 24.03
C VAL A 213 -1.79 -19.66 23.33
N VAL A 214 -2.73 -18.72 23.36
CA VAL A 214 -4.05 -18.87 22.72
C VAL A 214 -3.94 -18.94 21.20
N GLY A 215 -3.13 -18.06 20.61
CA GLY A 215 -2.89 -18.02 19.18
C GLY A 215 -2.15 -19.26 18.69
N ASN A 216 -1.10 -19.69 19.40
CA ASN A 216 -0.15 -20.75 19.02
C ASN A 216 0.08 -20.83 17.50
N PRO A 217 0.69 -19.79 16.89
CA PRO A 217 0.84 -19.70 15.45
C PRO A 217 1.82 -20.74 14.89
N ASP A 218 1.60 -21.17 13.66
CA ASP A 218 2.53 -22.01 12.90
C ASP A 218 3.67 -21.19 12.28
N VAL A 219 3.40 -19.91 11.99
CA VAL A 219 4.34 -18.97 11.39
C VAL A 219 4.20 -17.60 12.06
N ILE A 220 5.33 -16.95 12.34
CA ILE A 220 5.36 -15.53 12.74
C ILE A 220 5.79 -14.69 11.54
N LEU A 221 4.98 -13.69 11.18
CA LEU A 221 5.25 -12.74 10.12
C LEU A 221 5.64 -11.37 10.72
N LEU A 222 6.71 -10.76 10.25
CA LEU A 222 7.10 -9.41 10.65
C LEU A 222 7.42 -8.57 9.41
N PHE A 223 7.49 -7.25 9.61
CA PHE A 223 8.28 -6.42 8.71
C PHE A 223 9.76 -6.72 8.89
N THR A 224 10.54 -6.68 7.80
CA THR A 224 11.99 -6.85 7.84
C THR A 224 12.64 -5.91 8.87
N SER A 225 12.29 -4.62 8.84
CA SER A 225 12.78 -3.63 9.82
C SER A 225 12.36 -3.96 11.27
N GLY A 226 11.21 -4.59 11.46
CA GLY A 226 10.75 -5.05 12.77
C GLY A 226 11.61 -6.18 13.31
N LEU A 227 11.91 -7.18 12.48
CA LEU A 227 12.77 -8.30 12.86
C LEU A 227 14.21 -7.84 13.12
N GLU A 228 14.74 -6.96 12.28
CA GLU A 228 16.05 -6.32 12.48
C GLU A 228 16.12 -5.57 13.82
N SER A 229 15.07 -4.81 14.16
CA SER A 229 15.01 -4.05 15.43
C SER A 229 15.03 -4.93 16.68
N LEU A 230 14.72 -6.23 16.55
CA LEU A 230 14.79 -7.20 17.63
C LEU A 230 16.17 -7.88 17.72
N GLY A 231 17.04 -7.70 16.73
CA GLY A 231 18.29 -8.45 16.61
C GLY A 231 18.11 -9.78 15.87
N GLY A 232 17.17 -9.83 14.92
CA GLY A 232 16.90 -11.01 14.10
C GLY A 232 16.10 -12.09 14.83
N ILE A 233 16.11 -13.31 14.27
CA ILE A 233 15.36 -14.45 14.81
C ILE A 233 15.77 -14.77 16.25
N GLU A 234 17.06 -14.68 16.58
CA GLU A 234 17.54 -14.95 17.94
C GLU A 234 16.98 -13.97 18.97
N GLY A 235 16.87 -12.70 18.59
CA GLY A 235 16.25 -11.69 19.44
C GLY A 235 14.74 -11.90 19.60
N LEU A 236 14.06 -12.24 18.51
CA LEU A 236 12.62 -12.57 18.54
C LEU A 236 12.33 -13.78 19.44
N LEU A 237 13.16 -14.82 19.41
CA LEU A 237 12.98 -16.01 20.25
C LEU A 237 13.16 -15.72 21.75
N LYS A 238 13.83 -14.63 22.12
CA LYS A 238 13.96 -14.17 23.52
C LYS A 238 12.71 -13.43 24.02
N VAL A 239 11.80 -13.02 23.12
CA VAL A 239 10.52 -12.44 23.52
C VAL A 239 9.69 -13.50 24.25
N GLN A 240 9.21 -13.16 25.44
CA GLN A 240 8.48 -14.08 26.31
C GLN A 240 7.29 -14.71 25.58
N GLY A 241 7.20 -16.04 25.62
CA GLY A 241 6.12 -16.81 24.99
C GLY A 241 6.39 -17.24 23.55
N ILE A 242 7.30 -16.57 22.82
CA ILE A 242 7.52 -16.86 21.39
C ILE A 242 8.11 -18.26 21.21
N ALA A 243 9.17 -18.60 21.95
CA ALA A 243 9.85 -19.90 21.85
C ALA A 243 8.94 -21.09 22.19
N GLN A 244 7.83 -20.87 22.89
CA GLN A 244 6.88 -21.90 23.30
C GLN A 244 5.82 -22.20 22.22
N THR A 245 5.64 -21.31 21.25
CA THR A 245 4.71 -21.49 20.12
C THR A 245 5.22 -22.52 19.10
N ASN A 246 4.33 -23.04 18.25
CA ASN A 246 4.73 -23.88 17.10
C ASN A 246 5.74 -23.15 16.20
N ALA A 247 5.49 -21.88 15.89
CA ALA A 247 6.39 -21.05 15.09
C ALA A 247 7.77 -20.90 15.74
N GLY A 248 7.82 -20.63 17.05
CA GLY A 248 9.08 -20.50 17.79
C GLY A 248 9.88 -21.79 17.84
N LYS A 249 9.24 -22.91 18.20
CA LYS A 249 9.87 -24.25 18.23
C LYS A 249 10.47 -24.65 16.89
N ASN A 250 9.77 -24.35 15.80
CA ASN A 250 10.19 -24.68 14.44
C ASN A 250 11.00 -23.56 13.77
N ARG A 251 11.29 -22.47 14.49
CA ARG A 251 11.96 -21.27 13.97
C ARG A 251 11.32 -20.77 12.66
N ARG A 252 10.00 -20.87 12.54
CA ARG A 252 9.23 -20.43 11.35
C ARG A 252 8.87 -18.96 11.47
N VAL A 253 9.81 -18.15 11.01
CA VAL A 253 9.69 -16.70 10.91
C VAL A 253 9.74 -16.31 9.43
N ILE A 254 8.80 -15.46 9.02
CA ILE A 254 8.77 -14.81 7.71
C ILE A 254 8.92 -13.31 7.94
N GLU A 255 9.74 -12.68 7.12
CA GLU A 255 9.82 -11.22 7.03
C GLU A 255 9.54 -10.76 5.60
N MET A 256 8.97 -9.56 5.47
CA MET A 256 8.70 -8.89 4.20
C MET A 256 8.86 -7.37 4.34
N ASP A 257 9.08 -6.69 3.20
CA ASP A 257 9.05 -5.23 3.12
C ASP A 257 7.67 -4.68 3.57
N GLY A 258 7.70 -3.60 4.35
CA GLY A 258 6.51 -3.04 4.98
C GLY A 258 5.55 -2.40 3.98
N GLN A 259 6.08 -1.63 3.02
CA GLN A 259 5.25 -1.02 1.98
C GLN A 259 4.64 -2.10 1.08
N LEU A 260 5.43 -3.12 0.69
CA LEU A 260 4.93 -4.23 -0.12
C LEU A 260 3.83 -5.02 0.60
N LEU A 261 4.03 -5.34 1.89
CA LEU A 261 3.11 -6.19 2.66
C LEU A 261 1.79 -5.49 3.01
N THR A 262 1.81 -4.18 3.28
CA THR A 262 0.61 -3.43 3.71
C THR A 262 0.06 -2.44 2.69
N GLY A 263 0.78 -2.21 1.59
CA GLY A 263 0.46 -1.14 0.65
C GLY A 263 -0.84 -1.36 -0.13
N PHE A 264 -1.23 -2.60 -0.44
CA PHE A 264 -2.37 -2.86 -1.34
C PHE A 264 -2.27 -1.97 -2.60
N SER A 265 -1.11 -2.05 -3.23
CA SER A 265 -0.66 -1.21 -4.34
C SER A 265 -0.68 -1.99 -5.67
N PRO A 266 -0.25 -1.41 -6.81
CA PRO A 266 -0.06 -2.18 -8.05
C PRO A 266 0.76 -3.47 -7.88
N ARG A 267 1.67 -3.52 -6.88
CA ARG A 267 2.46 -4.71 -6.52
C ARG A 267 1.73 -5.73 -5.62
N LEU A 268 0.45 -5.56 -5.28
CA LEU A 268 -0.29 -6.50 -4.42
C LEU A 268 -0.17 -7.96 -4.88
N GLY A 269 -0.28 -8.21 -6.20
CA GLY A 269 -0.11 -9.56 -6.75
C GLY A 269 1.28 -10.15 -6.50
N LEU A 270 2.33 -9.33 -6.49
CA LEU A 270 3.70 -9.75 -6.14
C LEU A 270 3.84 -10.00 -4.64
N ALA A 271 3.25 -9.13 -3.82
CA ALA A 271 3.25 -9.29 -2.35
C ALA A 271 2.59 -10.61 -1.94
N VAL A 272 1.43 -10.93 -2.51
CA VAL A 272 0.72 -12.20 -2.24
C VAL A 272 1.53 -13.40 -2.73
N GLN A 273 2.13 -13.33 -3.91
CA GLN A 273 3.01 -14.40 -4.42
C GLN A 273 4.22 -14.62 -3.51
N GLU A 274 4.87 -13.56 -3.04
CA GLU A 274 6.01 -13.66 -2.13
C GLU A 274 5.60 -14.31 -0.81
N LEU A 275 4.53 -13.82 -0.17
CA LEU A 275 4.04 -14.37 1.09
C LEU A 275 3.66 -15.84 0.93
N SER A 276 2.90 -16.17 -0.13
CA SER A 276 2.47 -17.54 -0.42
C SER A 276 3.65 -18.49 -0.67
N ARG A 277 4.71 -18.02 -1.35
CA ARG A 277 5.95 -18.79 -1.51
C ARG A 277 6.67 -19.00 -0.17
N LYS A 278 6.76 -17.98 0.68
CA LYS A 278 7.43 -18.11 1.99
C LYS A 278 6.66 -19.00 2.97
N LEU A 279 5.34 -19.09 2.83
CA LEU A 279 4.48 -20.05 3.54
C LEU A 279 4.64 -21.49 3.03
N ASN A 280 5.20 -21.68 1.83
CA ASN A 280 5.41 -23.00 1.22
C ASN A 280 6.90 -23.29 1.01
N PRO A 281 7.61 -23.86 2.00
CA PRO A 281 9.03 -24.22 1.86
C PRO A 281 9.31 -25.10 0.63
N GLU A 282 8.38 -26.00 0.27
CA GLU A 282 8.52 -26.87 -0.91
C GLU A 282 8.46 -26.11 -2.26
N LEU A 283 7.80 -24.95 -2.30
CA LEU A 283 7.79 -24.06 -3.48
C LEU A 283 9.05 -23.19 -3.57
N SER A 284 9.78 -23.03 -2.46
CA SER A 284 11.02 -22.23 -2.44
C SER A 284 12.25 -22.97 -2.95
N LEU A 285 12.20 -24.30 -3.08
CA LEU A 285 13.30 -25.15 -3.56
C LEU A 285 13.30 -25.41 -5.08
N LYS A 286 12.30 -24.89 -5.82
CA LYS A 286 12.09 -25.17 -7.26
C LYS A 286 12.39 -24.00 -8.20
N ASN A 287 12.89 -22.88 -7.69
CA ASN A 287 13.25 -21.70 -8.48
C ASN A 287 14.67 -21.25 -8.16
#